data_AF-A0A1C7MZ40-F1
#
_entry.id   AF-A0A1C7MZ40-F1
#
_cell.length_a   1.000
_cell.length_b   1.000
_cell.length_c   1.000
_cell.angle_alpha   90.00
_cell.angle_beta   90.00
_cell.angle_gamma   90.00
#
_symmetry.space_group_name_H-M   'P 1'
#
loop_
_entity.id
_entity.type
_entity.pdbx_description
1 polymer ?
#
loop_
_entity_poly.entity_id
_entity_poly.type
_entity_poly.pdbx_seq_one_letter_code
_entity_poly.pdbx_strand_id
1 'polypeptide(L)'
;MSFNHKLGDIATRSAGFESSKTILSQAIYTDLVLGKKWKEVDYKPVQSLDICIFLAKDPDRHEQLFILPIFQENTKLSIERIKDIFDLLSEDLAIEEEIEKLTLAIYAPDSTIVYYHIKKGLTRPIQRNLEKST
;
A
#
# COMPACT_ATOMS: atom_id res chain seq x y z
N MET A 1 13.26 15.51 -3.88
CA MET A 1 12.09 16.40 -3.67
C MET A 1 11.79 16.46 -2.18
N SER A 2 11.32 17.60 -1.67
CA SER A 2 10.91 17.76 -0.25
C SER A 2 9.56 17.08 0.03
N PHE A 3 9.31 16.68 1.28
CA PHE A 3 8.07 16.03 1.75
C PHE A 3 6.81 16.79 1.29
N ASN A 4 6.75 18.10 1.54
CA ASN A 4 5.58 18.94 1.19
C ASN A 4 5.32 19.00 -0.32
N HIS A 5 6.38 18.92 -1.13
CA HIS A 5 6.25 18.92 -2.58
C HIS A 5 5.55 17.64 -3.05
N LYS A 6 5.99 16.48 -2.56
CA LYS A 6 5.35 15.19 -2.89
C LYS A 6 3.92 15.11 -2.34
N LEU A 7 3.65 15.65 -1.15
CA LEU A 7 2.30 15.67 -0.59
C LEU A 7 1.32 16.50 -1.44
N GLY A 8 1.78 17.68 -1.94
CA GLY A 8 1.00 18.50 -2.87
C GLY A 8 0.86 17.88 -4.26
N ASP A 9 1.89 17.20 -4.75
CA ASP A 9 1.85 16.48 -6.02
C ASP A 9 0.88 15.27 -5.95
N ILE A 10 0.81 14.55 -4.82
CA ILE A 10 -0.22 13.53 -4.59
C ILE A 10 -1.61 14.15 -4.72
N ALA A 11 -1.88 15.27 -4.03
CA ALA A 11 -3.16 15.96 -4.10
C ALA A 11 -3.53 16.38 -5.53
N THR A 12 -2.53 16.80 -6.32
CA THR A 12 -2.73 17.23 -7.71
C THR A 12 -3.01 16.03 -8.61
N ARG A 13 -2.28 14.93 -8.43
CA ARG A 13 -2.41 13.70 -9.23
C ARG A 13 -3.67 12.91 -8.90
N SER A 14 -4.20 13.06 -7.69
CA SER A 14 -5.45 12.46 -7.23
C SER A 14 -6.65 13.42 -7.35
N ALA A 15 -6.50 14.60 -7.96
CA ALA A 15 -7.57 15.59 -8.05
C ALA A 15 -8.81 15.09 -8.83
N GLY A 16 -8.65 14.07 -9.67
CA GLY A 16 -9.75 13.38 -10.36
C GLY A 16 -10.43 12.29 -9.54
N PHE A 17 -9.88 11.94 -8.38
CA PHE A 17 -10.41 10.88 -7.51
C PHE A 17 -11.41 11.43 -6.50
N GLU A 18 -12.16 10.55 -5.86
CA GLU A 18 -13.00 10.92 -4.73
C GLU A 18 -12.16 11.65 -3.66
N SER A 19 -12.67 12.77 -3.12
CA SER A 19 -11.91 13.59 -2.17
C SER A 19 -11.46 12.79 -0.94
N SER A 20 -12.26 11.80 -0.50
CA SER A 20 -11.90 10.89 0.59
C SER A 20 -10.65 10.05 0.25
N LYS A 21 -10.50 9.59 -0.99
CA LYS A 21 -9.36 8.80 -1.49
C LYS A 21 -8.08 9.62 -1.60
N THR A 22 -8.22 10.91 -1.93
CA THR A 22 -7.10 11.86 -1.87
C THR A 22 -6.60 12.01 -0.44
N ILE A 23 -7.49 12.25 0.52
CA ILE A 23 -7.14 12.38 1.94
C ILE A 23 -6.50 11.10 2.47
N LEU A 24 -7.06 9.94 2.10
CA LEU A 24 -6.49 8.64 2.44
C LEU A 24 -5.06 8.48 1.92
N SER A 25 -4.82 8.80 0.66
CA SER A 25 -3.48 8.73 0.05
C SER A 25 -2.50 9.65 0.78
N GLN A 26 -2.91 10.88 1.12
CA GLN A 26 -2.10 11.82 1.89
C GLN A 26 -1.78 11.30 3.30
N ALA A 27 -2.76 10.71 3.99
CA ALA A 27 -2.57 10.13 5.32
C ALA A 27 -1.55 8.99 5.30
N ILE A 28 -1.67 8.06 4.34
CA ILE A 28 -0.71 6.95 4.20
C ILE A 28 0.69 7.46 3.84
N TYR A 29 0.81 8.42 2.93
CA TYR A 29 2.12 9.01 2.61
C TYR A 29 2.76 9.67 3.83
N THR A 30 1.96 10.38 4.63
CA THR A 30 2.41 11.03 5.87
C THR A 30 2.90 10.01 6.89
N ASP A 31 2.18 8.90 7.10
CA ASP A 31 2.64 7.83 8.00
C ASP A 31 3.93 7.18 7.51
N LEU A 32 4.04 6.86 6.22
CA LEU A 32 5.23 6.24 5.66
C LEU A 32 6.48 7.13 5.84
N VAL A 33 6.37 8.42 5.53
CA VAL A 33 7.53 9.32 5.55
C VAL A 33 7.83 9.88 6.94
N LEU A 34 6.81 10.26 7.72
CA LEU A 34 7.02 10.89 9.03
C LEU A 34 6.95 9.88 10.17
N GLY A 35 5.96 8.98 10.15
CA GLY A 35 5.77 7.96 11.19
C GLY A 35 6.85 6.89 11.12
N LYS A 36 6.98 6.23 9.96
CA LYS A 36 7.94 5.15 9.73
C LYS A 36 9.33 5.63 9.27
N LYS A 37 9.46 6.91 8.91
CA LYS A 37 10.74 7.51 8.46
C LYS A 37 11.32 6.84 7.22
N TRP A 38 10.47 6.33 6.33
CA TRP A 38 10.92 5.73 5.08
C TRP A 38 11.39 6.80 4.12
N LYS A 39 12.56 6.57 3.52
CA LYS A 39 13.23 7.55 2.64
C LYS A 39 12.81 7.41 1.18
N GLU A 40 12.52 6.19 0.77
CA GLU A 40 12.21 5.83 -0.61
C GLU A 40 10.72 5.46 -0.69
N VAL A 41 9.89 6.50 -0.83
CA VAL A 41 8.44 6.37 -1.03
C VAL A 41 8.07 7.11 -2.30
N ASP A 42 7.69 6.35 -3.31
CA ASP A 42 7.12 6.86 -4.55
C ASP A 42 5.63 6.50 -4.65
N TYR A 43 4.92 7.08 -5.60
CA TYR A 43 3.50 6.81 -5.78
C TYR A 43 3.08 6.86 -7.24
N LYS A 44 2.03 6.12 -7.56
CA LYS A 44 1.41 6.11 -8.89
C LYS A 44 -0.12 6.18 -8.75
N PRO A 45 -0.80 7.05 -9.52
CA PRO A 45 -2.24 7.02 -9.61
C PRO A 45 -2.70 5.76 -10.34
N VAL A 46 -3.67 5.05 -9.77
CA VAL A 46 -4.29 3.85 -10.33
C VAL A 46 -5.75 4.18 -10.59
N GLN A 47 -6.08 4.43 -11.86
CA GLN A 47 -7.39 4.94 -12.26
C GLN A 47 -8.49 3.91 -12.03
N SER A 48 -8.20 2.64 -12.28
CA SER A 48 -9.15 1.54 -12.08
C SER A 48 -9.60 1.36 -10.61
N LEU A 49 -8.79 1.84 -9.66
CA LEU A 49 -9.05 1.75 -8.22
C LEU A 49 -9.36 3.11 -7.58
N ASP A 50 -9.36 4.19 -8.36
CA ASP A 50 -9.60 5.56 -7.91
C ASP A 50 -8.69 5.96 -6.73
N ILE A 51 -7.40 5.58 -6.79
CA ILE A 51 -6.48 5.81 -5.68
C ILE A 51 -5.00 5.87 -6.09
N CYS A 52 -4.16 6.51 -5.27
CA CYS A 52 -2.72 6.40 -5.40
C CYS A 52 -2.18 5.16 -4.68
N ILE A 53 -1.46 4.31 -5.41
CA ILE A 53 -0.65 3.24 -4.83
C ILE A 53 0.74 3.77 -4.50
N PHE A 54 1.34 3.29 -3.42
CA PHE A 54 2.69 3.65 -3.02
C PHE A 54 3.68 2.54 -3.35
N LEU A 55 4.80 2.93 -3.95
CA LEU A 55 5.93 2.07 -4.22
C LEU A 55 7.02 2.46 -3.24
N ALA A 56 7.25 1.63 -2.24
CA ALA A 56 8.20 1.95 -1.18
C ALA A 56 9.17 0.81 -0.95
N LYS A 57 10.36 1.14 -0.47
CA LYS A 57 11.36 0.15 -0.05
C LYS A 57 11.37 0.02 1.46
N ASP A 58 11.11 -1.18 1.96
CA ASP A 58 11.24 -1.47 3.38
C ASP A 58 12.73 -1.38 3.77
N PRO A 59 13.12 -0.47 4.67
CA PRO A 59 14.53 -0.30 5.05
C PRO A 59 15.09 -1.52 5.79
N ASP A 60 14.25 -2.28 6.50
CA ASP A 60 14.67 -3.41 7.33
C ASP A 60 14.75 -4.71 6.50
N ARG A 61 13.87 -4.85 5.51
CA ARG A 61 13.78 -6.07 4.67
C ARG A 61 14.43 -5.93 3.30
N HIS A 62 14.80 -4.71 2.91
CA HIS A 62 15.29 -4.36 1.57
C HIS A 62 14.38 -4.84 0.42
N GLU A 63 13.09 -5.02 0.72
CA GLU A 63 12.07 -5.52 -0.22
C GLU A 63 11.29 -4.34 -0.80
N GLN A 64 11.00 -4.40 -2.10
CA GLN A 64 10.10 -3.46 -2.74
C GLN A 64 8.66 -3.82 -2.36
N LEU A 65 7.89 -2.82 -1.91
CA LEU A 65 6.51 -2.98 -1.47
C LEU A 65 5.58 -2.16 -2.36
N PHE A 66 4.52 -2.82 -2.82
CA PHE A 66 3.33 -2.18 -3.36
C PHE A 66 2.34 -1.99 -2.21
N ILE A 67 2.00 -0.75 -1.90
CA ILE A 67 1.17 -0.39 -0.76
C ILE A 67 -0.12 0.26 -1.24
N LEU A 68 -1.23 -0.45 -1.08
CA LEU A 68 -2.57 -0.01 -1.42
C LEU A 68 -3.27 0.57 -0.18
N PRO A 69 -3.62 1.86 -0.17
CA PRO A 69 -4.44 2.44 0.88
C PRO A 69 -5.88 1.94 0.82
N ILE A 70 -6.48 1.61 1.97
CA ILE A 70 -7.90 1.27 2.07
C ILE A 70 -8.51 1.86 3.35
N PHE A 71 -9.79 2.24 3.29
CA PHE A 71 -10.56 2.59 4.48
C PHE A 71 -11.08 1.33 5.16
N GLN A 72 -10.98 1.24 6.49
CA GLN A 72 -11.52 0.10 7.23
C GLN A 72 -13.04 -0.05 7.10
N GLU A 73 -13.79 1.05 7.24
CA GLU A 73 -15.26 0.99 7.39
C GLU A 73 -16.01 0.71 6.07
N ASN A 74 -15.48 1.20 4.95
CA ASN A 74 -16.18 1.20 3.67
C ASN A 74 -15.59 0.20 2.66
N THR A 75 -14.49 -0.46 2.99
CA THR A 75 -13.85 -1.42 2.07
C THR A 75 -14.24 -2.84 2.44
N LYS A 76 -15.02 -3.50 1.57
CA LYS A 76 -15.25 -4.94 1.64
C LYS A 76 -14.22 -5.66 0.78
N LEU A 77 -13.34 -6.43 1.41
CA LEU A 77 -12.36 -7.26 0.72
C LEU A 77 -12.81 -8.72 0.72
N SER A 78 -13.37 -9.18 -0.40
CA SER A 78 -13.51 -10.60 -0.67
C SER A 78 -12.25 -11.14 -1.36
N ILE A 79 -12.12 -12.46 -1.44
CA ILE A 79 -11.00 -13.11 -2.13
C ILE A 79 -11.03 -12.76 -3.63
N GLU A 80 -12.22 -12.73 -4.22
CA GLU A 80 -12.43 -12.32 -5.62
C GLU A 80 -11.96 -10.88 -5.82
N ARG A 81 -12.38 -9.97 -4.94
CA ARG A 81 -11.98 -8.56 -5.04
C ARG A 81 -10.47 -8.38 -4.91
N ILE A 82 -9.82 -9.15 -4.04
CA ILE A 82 -8.36 -9.12 -3.91
C ILE A 82 -7.69 -9.58 -5.21
N LYS A 83 -8.18 -10.66 -5.84
CA LYS A 83 -7.67 -11.11 -7.15
C LYS A 83 -7.83 -10.02 -8.21
N ASP A 84 -9.01 -9.42 -8.31
CA ASP A 84 -9.27 -8.32 -9.25
C ASP A 84 -8.31 -7.16 -9.02
N ILE A 85 -8.00 -6.82 -7.76
CA ILE A 85 -7.04 -5.76 -7.44
C ILE A 85 -5.64 -6.10 -7.97
N PHE A 86 -5.16 -7.34 -7.83
CA PHE A 86 -3.85 -7.73 -8.39
C PHE A 86 -3.81 -7.59 -9.91
N ASP A 87 -4.89 -8.00 -10.58
CA ASP A 87 -4.96 -7.96 -12.04
C ASP A 87 -5.04 -6.51 -12.54
N LEU A 88 -5.92 -5.68 -11.95
CA LEU A 88 -6.04 -4.25 -12.24
C LEU A 88 -4.73 -3.49 -12.00
N LEU A 89 -4.00 -3.80 -10.93
CA LEU A 89 -2.72 -3.16 -10.64
C LEU A 89 -1.64 -3.54 -11.65
N SER A 90 -1.61 -4.79 -12.09
CA SER A 90 -0.63 -5.25 -13.09
C SER A 90 -0.86 -4.54 -14.42
N GLU A 91 -2.14 -4.36 -14.80
CA GLU A 91 -2.56 -3.60 -16.00
C GLU A 91 -2.23 -2.10 -15.89
N ASP A 92 -2.72 -1.41 -14.86
CA ASP A 92 -2.58 0.06 -14.72
C ASP A 92 -1.12 0.48 -14.53
N LEU A 93 -0.30 -0.35 -13.88
CA LEU A 93 1.11 -0.07 -13.65
C LEU A 93 2.01 -0.53 -14.81
N ALA A 94 1.45 -1.19 -15.82
CA ALA A 94 2.14 -1.79 -16.96
C ALA A 94 3.36 -2.62 -16.53
N ILE A 95 3.18 -3.46 -15.52
CA ILE A 95 4.24 -4.32 -15.00
C ILE A 95 4.22 -5.62 -15.80
N GLU A 96 5.32 -5.96 -16.46
CA GLU A 96 5.45 -7.20 -17.24
C GLU A 96 5.45 -8.44 -16.35
N GLU A 97 5.95 -8.31 -15.11
CA GLU A 97 5.95 -9.35 -14.08
C GLU A 97 4.71 -9.23 -13.18
N GLU A 98 4.17 -10.38 -12.78
CA GLU A 98 3.02 -10.44 -11.91
C GLU A 98 3.34 -9.92 -10.51
N ILE A 99 2.48 -9.04 -9.96
CA ILE A 99 2.62 -8.57 -8.58
C ILE A 99 2.32 -9.74 -7.64
N GLU A 100 3.35 -10.35 -7.06
CA GLU A 100 3.17 -11.49 -6.15
C GLU A 100 2.73 -11.08 -4.74
N LYS A 101 2.98 -9.83 -4.35
CA LYS A 101 2.78 -9.35 -2.98
C LYS A 101 2.23 -7.92 -2.96
N LEU A 102 1.14 -7.75 -2.22
CA LEU A 102 0.50 -6.47 -1.97
C LEU A 102 0.48 -6.19 -0.47
N THR A 103 0.73 -4.95 -0.09
CA THR A 103 0.58 -4.48 1.28
C THR A 103 -0.66 -3.60 1.36
N LEU A 104 -1.60 -3.94 2.22
CA LEU A 104 -2.74 -3.09 2.52
C LEU A 104 -2.38 -2.13 3.65
N ALA A 105 -2.47 -0.84 3.39
CA ALA A 105 -2.43 0.19 4.43
C ALA A 105 -3.86 0.53 4.83
N ILE A 106 -4.32 -0.08 5.91
CA ILE A 106 -5.69 0.03 6.40
C ILE A 106 -5.79 1.24 7.32
N TYR A 107 -6.54 2.25 6.88
CA TYR A 107 -6.81 3.47 7.64
C TYR A 107 -8.10 3.31 8.44
N ALA A 108 -7.98 3.33 9.75
CA ALA A 108 -9.08 3.27 10.70
C ALA A 108 -9.61 4.68 11.04
N PRO A 109 -10.87 4.80 11.50
CA PRO A 109 -11.50 6.09 11.81
C PRO A 109 -10.81 6.87 12.92
N ASP A 110 -10.14 6.18 13.84
CA ASP A 110 -9.34 6.74 14.91
C ASP A 110 -7.95 7.23 14.43
N SER A 111 -7.74 7.29 13.11
CA SER A 111 -6.48 7.63 12.44
C SER A 111 -5.35 6.62 12.66
N THR A 112 -5.66 5.43 13.17
CA THR A 112 -4.70 4.32 13.22
C THR A 112 -4.48 3.76 11.81
N ILE A 113 -3.23 3.48 11.45
CA ILE A 113 -2.86 2.81 10.20
C ILE A 113 -2.22 1.46 10.51
N VAL A 114 -2.77 0.41 9.93
CA VAL A 114 -2.23 -0.96 10.06
C VAL A 114 -1.82 -1.48 8.70
N TYR A 115 -0.70 -2.20 8.65
CA TYR A 115 -0.12 -2.74 7.42
C TYR A 115 -0.23 -4.25 7.39
N TYR A 116 -0.97 -4.79 6.42
CA TYR A 116 -1.12 -6.23 6.20
C TYR A 116 -0.54 -6.65 4.86
N HIS A 117 0.24 -7.74 4.86
CA HIS A 117 0.77 -8.30 3.64
C HIS A 117 -0.13 -9.40 3.10
N ILE A 118 -0.51 -9.28 1.84
CA ILE A 118 -1.22 -10.29 1.06
C ILE A 118 -0.26 -10.80 0.00
N LYS A 119 -0.17 -12.12 -0.15
CA LYS A 119 0.63 -12.76 -1.20
C LYS A 119 -0.29 -13.56 -2.11
N LYS A 120 -0.01 -13.55 -3.41
CA LYS A 120 -0.65 -14.44 -4.38
C LYS A 120 -0.08 -15.85 -4.18
N GLY A 121 -0.95 -16.82 -3.96
CA GLY A 121 -0.57 -18.22 -3.75
C GLY A 121 -0.39 -18.64 -2.29
N LEU A 122 0.31 -19.78 -2.09
CA LEU A 122 0.49 -20.38 -0.77
C LEU A 122 1.75 -19.83 -0.09
N THR A 123 1.61 -19.44 1.17
CA THR A 123 2.76 -19.08 2.01
C THR A 123 3.23 -20.31 2.77
N ARG A 124 4.56 -20.48 2.88
CA ARG A 124 5.11 -21.55 3.73
C ARG A 124 4.72 -21.25 5.18
N PRO A 125 4.30 -22.26 5.96
CA PRO A 125 4.10 -22.09 7.39
C PRO A 125 5.38 -21.53 8.01
N ILE A 126 5.24 -20.51 8.85
CA ILE A 126 6.38 -19.98 9.61
C ILE A 126 6.80 -21.09 10.58
N GLN A 127 7.95 -21.71 10.32
CA GLN A 127 8.59 -22.54 11.34
C GLN A 127 9.05 -21.60 12.45
N ARG A 128 8.27 -21.52 13.54
CA ARG A 128 8.80 -20.98 14.80
C ARG A 128 9.96 -21.90 15.18
N ASN A 129 11.19 -21.40 15.05
CA ASN A 129 12.31 -21.99 15.76
C ASN A 129 11.94 -21.91 17.24
N LEU A 130 11.50 -23.04 17.80
CA LEU A 130 11.59 -23.31 19.23
C LEU A 130 13.08 -23.26 19.53
N GLU A 131 13.58 -22.08 19.89
CA GLU A 131 14.87 -21.96 20.55
C GLU A 131 14.80 -22.89 21.76
N LYS A 132 15.57 -23.97 21.64
CA LYS A 132 15.69 -24.98 22.69
C LYS A 132 16.09 -24.28 23.96
N SER A 133 15.30 -24.47 25.00
CA SER A 133 15.70 -24.30 26.39
C SER A 133 17.12 -24.82 26.57
N THR A 134 18.03 -23.96 27.01
CA THR A 134 19.24 -24.37 27.73
C THR A 134 19.33 -23.50 28.96
#